data_AF-A0A8J7PBZ6-F1
#
_entry.id   AF-A0A8J7PBZ6-F1
#
_cell.length_a   1.000
_cell.length_b   1.000
_cell.length_c   1.000
_cell.angle_alpha   90.00
_cell.angle_beta   90.00
_cell.angle_gamma   90.00
#
_symmetry.space_group_name_H-M   'P 1'
#
loop_
_entity.id
_entity.type
_entity.pdbx_description
1 polymer ?
#
loop_
_entity_poly.entity_id
_entity_poly.type
_entity_poly.pdbx_seq_one_letter_code
_entity_poly.pdbx_strand_id
1 'polypeptide(L)'
;MRKVFSILFCFVFFFSTLYFLWTTTPLFAFQEAIFALKDHDRETFEKRVDVDGLVRSLVEDLLVKPAYSTPGLTSFQTEVLRGAVAVTAEGLYRELRGGVYRNLSVSYFSPAKFSPIEFSPIKFSPIKFSWQDLFFLPAYAAGGDDLKTLLNVAGHAANDSLRRMKMVAQDRMIYYLRSHPQTLAGRLLACPPEQRSQVLGALLAELGLTIKDFKGLDGCSIHSTGNDNEEAVVSFRFYSPKVGRDFLVKILLKKHGWEPWQIARIDNVSEVFSQLELDYEGEIHALMRFSLDGMNQRGVDEEMTSVKEELRRNQGTKAILDRLKIKL
;
A
#
# COMPACT_ATOMS: atom_id res chain seq x y z
N MET A 1 4.91 -31.09 -53.36
CA MET A 1 3.89 -30.47 -52.48
C MET A 1 3.78 -31.13 -51.10
N ARG A 2 3.59 -32.46 -50.96
CA ARG A 2 3.47 -33.14 -49.63
C ARG A 2 4.60 -32.85 -48.64
N LYS A 3 5.86 -32.81 -49.09
CA LYS A 3 7.03 -32.49 -48.25
C LYS A 3 7.03 -31.02 -47.76
N VAL A 4 6.52 -30.09 -48.57
CA VAL A 4 6.44 -28.66 -48.22
C VAL A 4 5.37 -28.42 -47.16
N PHE A 5 4.20 -29.06 -47.29
CA PHE A 5 3.15 -29.03 -46.27
C PHE A 5 3.60 -29.66 -44.95
N SER A 6 4.37 -30.75 -45.01
CA SER A 6 4.93 -31.38 -43.80
C SER A 6 5.92 -30.46 -43.08
N ILE A 7 6.79 -29.76 -43.81
CA ILE A 7 7.75 -28.82 -43.24
C ILE A 7 7.02 -27.62 -42.64
N LEU A 8 6.03 -27.06 -43.35
CA LEU A 8 5.19 -25.96 -42.83
C LEU A 8 4.47 -26.36 -41.54
N PHE A 9 3.90 -27.57 -41.48
CA PHE A 9 3.25 -28.09 -40.28
C PHE A 9 4.22 -28.23 -39.12
N CYS A 10 5.43 -28.74 -39.36
CA CYS A 10 6.48 -28.81 -38.34
C CYS A 10 6.88 -27.42 -37.84
N PHE A 11 6.99 -26.42 -38.71
CA PHE A 11 7.27 -25.03 -38.30
C PHE A 11 6.14 -24.45 -37.46
N VAL A 12 4.88 -24.60 -37.88
CA VAL A 12 3.73 -24.12 -37.10
C VAL A 12 3.69 -24.79 -35.72
N PHE A 13 3.94 -26.10 -35.64
CA PHE A 13 4.00 -26.81 -34.37
C PHE A 13 5.18 -26.37 -33.50
N PHE A 14 6.36 -26.17 -34.09
CA PHE A 14 7.54 -25.69 -33.39
C PHE A 14 7.35 -24.27 -32.85
N PHE A 15 6.82 -23.34 -33.64
CA PHE A 15 6.54 -21.98 -33.18
C PHE A 15 5.39 -21.94 -32.16
N SER A 16 4.37 -22.79 -32.31
CA SER A 16 3.28 -22.90 -31.34
C SER A 16 3.76 -23.44 -29.98
N THR A 17 4.61 -24.47 -29.98
CA THR A 17 5.22 -25.01 -28.76
C THR A 17 6.20 -24.03 -28.12
N LEU A 18 6.99 -23.32 -28.92
CA LEU A 18 7.89 -22.27 -28.42
C LEU A 18 7.10 -21.10 -27.81
N TYR A 19 6.02 -20.68 -28.46
CA TYR A 19 5.11 -19.67 -27.93
C TYR A 19 4.48 -20.14 -26.61
N PHE A 20 4.00 -21.38 -26.56
CA PHE A 20 3.44 -21.97 -25.34
C PHE A 20 4.45 -22.04 -24.19
N LEU A 21 5.71 -22.40 -24.46
CA LEU A 21 6.77 -22.37 -23.45
C LEU A 21 7.04 -20.94 -22.97
N TRP A 22 7.03 -19.97 -23.88
CA TRP A 22 7.24 -18.58 -23.54
C TRP A 22 6.12 -18.00 -22.65
N THR A 23 4.86 -18.38 -22.90
CA THR A 23 3.73 -17.92 -22.05
C THR A 23 3.77 -18.46 -20.62
N THR A 24 4.55 -19.51 -20.36
CA THR A 24 4.77 -20.08 -19.02
C THR A 24 5.89 -19.38 -18.24
N THR A 25 6.57 -18.39 -18.82
CA THR A 25 7.68 -17.69 -18.16
C THR A 25 7.19 -16.53 -17.27
N PRO A 26 7.89 -16.21 -16.16
CA PRO A 26 7.57 -15.03 -15.34
C PRO A 26 7.64 -13.71 -16.11
N LEU A 27 8.55 -13.61 -17.09
CA LEU A 27 8.72 -12.41 -17.91
C LEU A 27 7.51 -12.13 -18.81
N PHE A 28 6.82 -13.19 -19.26
CA PHE A 28 5.59 -13.03 -20.04
C PHE A 28 4.48 -12.32 -19.24
N ALA A 29 4.38 -12.59 -17.93
CA ALA A 29 3.39 -11.93 -17.09
C ALA A 29 3.57 -10.41 -17.04
N PHE A 30 4.80 -9.91 -17.03
CA PHE A 30 5.07 -8.46 -17.13
C PHE A 30 4.60 -7.88 -18.45
N GLN A 31 4.94 -8.53 -19.56
CA GLN A 31 4.57 -8.04 -20.88
C GLN A 31 3.06 -8.00 -21.05
N GLU A 32 2.37 -9.07 -20.68
CA GLU A 32 0.91 -9.14 -20.78
C GLU A 32 0.22 -8.16 -19.83
N ALA A 33 0.73 -7.96 -18.61
CA ALA A 33 0.25 -6.92 -17.72
C ALA A 33 0.42 -5.50 -18.31
N ILE A 34 1.55 -5.20 -18.96
CA ILE A 34 1.78 -3.90 -19.60
C ILE A 34 0.84 -3.70 -20.79
N PHE A 35 0.62 -4.72 -21.62
CA PHE A 35 -0.33 -4.65 -22.72
C PHE A 35 -1.76 -4.50 -22.24
N ALA A 36 -2.17 -5.27 -21.23
CA ALA A 36 -3.48 -5.14 -20.61
C ALA A 36 -3.71 -3.74 -20.01
N LEU A 37 -2.67 -3.15 -19.39
CA LEU A 37 -2.72 -1.77 -18.91
C LEU A 37 -2.91 -0.77 -20.05
N LYS A 38 -2.21 -0.95 -21.16
CA LYS A 38 -2.29 -0.09 -22.35
C LYS A 38 -3.64 -0.19 -23.05
N ASP A 39 -4.16 -1.41 -23.15
CA ASP A 39 -5.40 -1.71 -23.86
C ASP A 39 -6.64 -1.53 -22.96
N HIS A 40 -6.45 -1.07 -21.72
CA HIS A 40 -7.49 -0.92 -20.70
C HIS A 40 -8.27 -2.24 -20.46
N ASP A 41 -7.58 -3.37 -20.58
CA ASP A 41 -8.13 -4.70 -20.34
C ASP A 41 -7.91 -5.11 -18.88
N ARG A 42 -8.93 -4.83 -18.07
CA ARG A 42 -8.91 -5.16 -16.64
C ARG A 42 -8.79 -6.67 -16.39
N GLU A 43 -9.48 -7.49 -17.16
CA GLU A 43 -9.55 -8.93 -16.89
C GLU A 43 -8.19 -9.58 -17.11
N THR A 44 -7.53 -9.25 -18.21
CA THR A 44 -6.18 -9.74 -18.52
C THR A 44 -5.16 -9.18 -17.54
N PHE A 45 -5.32 -7.93 -17.10
CA PHE A 45 -4.45 -7.34 -16.09
C PHE A 45 -4.53 -8.06 -14.74
N GLU A 46 -5.74 -8.32 -14.23
CA GLU A 46 -5.95 -9.02 -12.95
C GLU A 46 -5.47 -10.48 -12.99
N LYS A 47 -5.47 -11.12 -14.16
CA LYS A 47 -4.85 -12.46 -14.33
C LYS A 47 -3.34 -12.45 -14.13
N ARG A 48 -2.67 -11.31 -14.35
CA ARG A 48 -1.19 -11.18 -14.31
C ARG A 48 -0.68 -10.34 -13.16
N VAL A 49 -1.55 -9.60 -12.48
CA VAL A 49 -1.20 -8.74 -11.35
C VAL A 49 -2.18 -9.00 -10.22
N ASP A 50 -1.67 -9.51 -9.10
CA ASP A 50 -2.39 -9.51 -7.83
C ASP A 50 -2.40 -8.09 -7.28
N VAL A 51 -3.35 -7.27 -7.75
CA VAL A 51 -3.46 -5.86 -7.38
C VAL A 51 -3.64 -5.70 -5.88
N ASP A 52 -4.43 -6.58 -5.26
CA ASP A 52 -4.72 -6.53 -3.83
C ASP A 52 -3.46 -6.87 -3.02
N GLY A 53 -2.76 -7.94 -3.36
CA GLY A 53 -1.49 -8.33 -2.73
C GLY A 53 -0.38 -7.29 -2.93
N LEU A 54 -0.27 -6.73 -4.13
CA LEU A 54 0.74 -5.72 -4.48
C LEU A 54 0.53 -4.43 -3.70
N VAL A 55 -0.68 -3.89 -3.72
CA VAL A 55 -1.02 -2.65 -3.00
C VAL A 55 -0.89 -2.85 -1.50
N ARG A 56 -1.35 -3.99 -0.98
CA ARG A 56 -1.25 -4.30 0.45
C ARG A 56 0.21 -4.38 0.88
N SER A 57 1.03 -5.18 0.20
CA SER A 57 2.44 -5.35 0.52
C SER A 57 3.19 -4.01 0.46
N LEU A 58 2.88 -3.17 -0.52
CA LEU A 58 3.51 -1.86 -0.67
C LEU A 58 3.22 -0.93 0.52
N VAL A 59 1.95 -0.80 0.93
CA VAL A 59 1.58 0.05 2.07
C VAL A 59 2.05 -0.57 3.39
N GLU A 60 2.10 -1.89 3.50
CA GLU A 60 2.71 -2.57 4.64
C GLU A 60 4.20 -2.23 4.78
N ASP A 61 4.96 -2.34 3.69
CA ASP A 61 6.40 -2.10 3.67
C ASP A 61 6.75 -0.60 3.84
N LEU A 62 5.92 0.30 3.31
CA LEU A 62 6.17 1.75 3.35
C LEU A 62 5.65 2.45 4.61
N LEU A 63 4.55 1.98 5.21
CA LEU A 63 3.87 2.66 6.31
C LEU A 63 3.75 1.78 7.55
N VAL A 64 3.15 0.60 7.42
CA VAL A 64 2.75 -0.20 8.59
C VAL A 64 3.97 -0.71 9.35
N LYS A 65 4.91 -1.38 8.68
CA LYS A 65 6.11 -1.95 9.32
C LYS A 65 7.02 -0.88 9.91
N PRO A 66 7.35 0.23 9.21
CA PRO A 66 8.13 1.31 9.81
C PRO A 66 7.40 1.97 10.99
N ALA A 67 6.08 2.20 10.89
CA ALA A 67 5.34 2.79 11.99
C ALA A 67 5.37 1.89 13.23
N TYR A 68 5.08 0.60 13.10
CA TYR A 68 5.05 -0.33 14.24
C TYR A 68 6.42 -0.62 14.86
N SER A 69 7.50 -0.37 14.13
CA SER A 69 8.87 -0.48 14.65
C SER A 69 9.38 0.80 15.30
N THR A 70 8.56 1.86 15.43
CA THR A 70 8.96 3.15 16.02
C THR A 70 9.50 2.97 17.45
N PRO A 71 10.79 3.25 17.70
CA PRO A 71 11.36 3.05 19.03
C PRO A 71 11.01 4.21 19.98
N GLY A 72 10.88 3.88 21.27
CA GLY A 72 10.67 4.84 22.36
C GLY A 72 9.21 5.12 22.71
N LEU A 73 8.25 4.37 22.13
CA LEU A 73 6.83 4.52 22.45
C LEU A 73 6.43 3.72 23.69
N THR A 74 5.53 4.28 24.50
CA THR A 74 4.87 3.54 25.59
C THR A 74 3.88 2.51 25.05
N SER A 75 3.46 1.56 25.89
CA SER A 75 2.43 0.57 25.51
C SER A 75 1.14 1.22 25.05
N PHE A 76 0.70 2.27 25.74
CA PHE A 76 -0.50 3.03 25.38
C PHE A 76 -0.33 3.74 24.03
N GLN A 77 0.79 4.44 23.82
CA GLN A 77 1.07 5.08 22.52
C GLN A 77 1.14 4.05 21.39
N THR A 78 1.67 2.85 21.65
CA THR A 78 1.72 1.75 20.68
C THR A 78 0.33 1.27 20.30
N GLU A 79 -0.62 1.22 21.23
CA GLU A 79 -2.01 0.86 20.96
C GLU A 79 -2.72 1.94 20.13
N VAL A 80 -2.57 3.21 20.51
CA VAL A 80 -3.11 4.36 19.75
C VAL A 80 -2.52 4.38 18.34
N LEU A 81 -1.21 4.17 18.21
CA LEU A 81 -0.49 4.05 16.94
C LEU A 81 -1.09 2.97 16.05
N ARG A 82 -1.21 1.74 16.56
CA ARG A 82 -1.78 0.61 15.80
C ARG A 82 -3.16 0.93 15.26
N GLY A 83 -4.02 1.53 16.09
CA GLY A 83 -5.35 1.96 15.65
C GLY A 83 -5.30 3.04 14.58
N ALA A 84 -4.49 4.09 14.75
CA ALA A 84 -4.41 5.20 13.80
C ALA A 84 -3.79 4.79 12.46
N VAL A 85 -2.74 3.97 12.49
CA VAL A 85 -2.05 3.44 11.30
C VAL A 85 -2.94 2.45 10.57
N ALA A 86 -3.66 1.56 11.26
CA ALA A 86 -4.57 0.61 10.59
C ALA A 86 -5.66 1.33 9.78
N VAL A 87 -6.28 2.37 10.35
CA VAL A 87 -7.28 3.19 9.62
C VAL A 87 -6.64 3.89 8.41
N THR A 88 -5.44 4.44 8.60
CA THR A 88 -4.71 5.12 7.52
C THR A 88 -4.35 4.15 6.39
N ALA A 89 -3.83 2.98 6.74
CA ALA A 89 -3.45 1.93 5.81
C ALA A 89 -4.65 1.42 5.01
N GLU A 90 -5.78 1.16 5.66
CA GLU A 90 -7.02 0.75 4.97
C GLU A 90 -7.48 1.78 3.94
N GLY A 91 -7.38 3.06 4.32
CA GLY A 91 -7.63 4.15 3.41
C GLY A 91 -6.70 4.15 2.19
N LEU A 92 -5.40 4.00 2.41
CA LEU A 92 -4.41 3.92 1.33
C LEU A 92 -4.62 2.69 0.44
N TYR A 93 -4.94 1.53 1.01
CA TYR A 93 -5.24 0.33 0.23
C TYR A 93 -6.39 0.58 -0.75
N ARG A 94 -7.52 1.10 -0.24
CA ARG A 94 -8.71 1.39 -1.04
C ARG A 94 -8.40 2.37 -2.18
N GLU A 95 -7.63 3.41 -1.89
CA GLU A 95 -7.38 4.49 -2.84
C GLU A 95 -6.33 4.14 -3.90
N LEU A 96 -5.27 3.43 -3.52
CA LEU A 96 -4.28 2.92 -4.47
C LEU A 96 -4.91 1.87 -5.38
N ARG A 97 -5.68 0.93 -4.81
CA ARG A 97 -6.45 -0.05 -5.58
C ARG A 97 -7.43 0.65 -6.53
N GLY A 98 -8.21 1.61 -6.04
CA GLY A 98 -9.12 2.41 -6.84
C GLY A 98 -8.38 3.19 -7.94
N GLY A 99 -7.19 3.71 -7.66
CA GLY A 99 -6.32 4.37 -8.64
C GLY A 99 -5.89 3.44 -9.77
N VAL A 100 -5.47 2.22 -9.45
CA VAL A 100 -5.13 1.20 -10.45
C VAL A 100 -6.33 0.91 -11.36
N TYR A 101 -7.49 0.63 -10.79
CA TYR A 101 -8.68 0.32 -11.59
C TYR A 101 -9.24 1.51 -12.38
N ARG A 102 -9.09 2.74 -11.87
CA ARG A 102 -9.44 3.94 -12.65
C ARG A 102 -8.57 4.04 -13.91
N ASN A 103 -7.26 3.80 -13.79
CA ASN A 103 -6.39 3.83 -14.98
C ASN A 103 -6.68 2.67 -15.95
N LEU A 104 -7.15 1.53 -15.46
CA LEU A 104 -7.58 0.39 -16.29
C LEU A 104 -8.97 0.59 -16.94
N SER A 105 -9.80 1.53 -16.48
CA SER A 105 -11.19 1.71 -16.96
C SER A 105 -11.39 2.96 -17.83
N VAL A 106 -10.40 3.86 -17.90
CA VAL A 106 -10.50 5.11 -18.67
C VAL A 106 -10.13 4.87 -20.14
N SER A 107 -11.12 4.48 -20.94
CA SER A 107 -11.05 4.58 -22.41
C SER A 107 -11.44 6.00 -22.85
N TYR A 108 -10.49 6.94 -22.90
CA TYR A 108 -10.76 8.20 -23.62
C TYR A 108 -10.73 7.95 -25.13
N PHE A 109 -11.90 8.01 -25.76
CA PHE A 109 -12.10 8.11 -27.20
C PHE A 109 -11.29 9.29 -27.80
N SER A 110 -10.29 9.02 -28.65
CA SER A 110 -10.49 9.19 -30.09
C SER A 110 -9.31 8.71 -30.96
N PRO A 111 -9.61 8.13 -32.13
CA PRO A 111 -8.66 7.57 -33.07
C PRO A 111 -8.16 8.65 -34.04
N ALA A 112 -6.88 8.97 -34.00
CA ALA A 112 -6.18 9.49 -35.17
C ALA A 112 -4.69 9.27 -34.96
N LYS A 113 -4.12 8.43 -35.86
CA LYS A 113 -2.70 8.35 -36.27
C LYS A 113 -1.71 9.07 -35.36
N PHE A 114 -0.67 8.39 -34.86
CA PHE A 114 0.73 8.77 -35.10
C PHE A 114 1.71 7.76 -34.46
N SER A 115 2.80 7.56 -35.22
CA SER A 115 4.03 6.75 -35.14
C SER A 115 4.54 6.08 -33.83
N PRO A 116 5.31 4.98 -33.97
CA PRO A 116 6.19 4.49 -32.90
C PRO A 116 7.33 5.50 -32.70
N ILE A 117 7.79 5.66 -31.46
CA ILE A 117 8.72 6.72 -31.00
C ILE A 117 7.95 7.99 -30.60
N GLU A 118 7.28 7.93 -29.46
CA GLU A 118 7.12 9.04 -28.50
C GLU A 118 6.39 8.48 -27.28
N PHE A 119 7.16 7.93 -26.35
CA PHE A 119 6.67 7.54 -25.02
C PHE A 119 6.35 8.82 -24.25
N SER A 120 5.12 9.29 -24.37
CA SER A 120 4.57 10.29 -23.45
C SER A 120 4.42 9.64 -22.06
N PRO A 121 4.71 10.35 -20.96
CA PRO A 121 4.51 9.81 -19.62
C PRO A 121 3.03 9.48 -19.48
N ILE A 122 2.73 8.25 -19.06
CA ILE A 122 1.38 7.78 -18.74
C ILE A 122 0.72 8.87 -17.91
N LYS A 123 -0.29 9.54 -18.47
CA LYS A 123 -1.09 10.53 -17.75
C LYS A 123 -1.91 9.77 -16.72
N PHE A 124 -1.33 9.52 -15.55
CA PHE A 124 -2.07 9.00 -14.41
C PHE A 124 -3.25 9.94 -14.16
N SER A 125 -4.45 9.38 -14.15
CA SER A 125 -5.63 10.09 -13.64
C SER A 125 -5.28 10.67 -12.27
N PRO A 126 -5.66 11.93 -11.96
CA PRO A 126 -5.33 12.53 -10.68
C PRO A 126 -5.83 11.61 -9.58
N ILE A 127 -4.92 11.20 -8.68
CA ILE A 127 -5.31 10.54 -7.44
C ILE A 127 -6.03 11.61 -6.61
N LYS A 128 -7.35 11.74 -6.84
CA LYS A 128 -8.28 12.62 -6.13
C LYS A 128 -8.49 12.09 -4.71
N PHE A 129 -7.42 12.07 -3.95
CA PHE A 129 -7.38 11.62 -2.57
C PHE A 129 -7.41 12.83 -1.66
N SER A 130 -8.51 13.01 -0.93
CA SER A 130 -8.58 13.90 0.22
C SER A 130 -8.42 13.05 1.48
N TRP A 131 -7.54 13.46 2.38
CA TRP A 131 -7.40 12.84 3.71
C TRP A 131 -8.75 12.77 4.45
N GLN A 132 -9.67 13.71 4.19
CA GLN A 132 -11.01 13.73 4.78
C GLN A 132 -11.79 12.44 4.45
N ASP A 133 -11.57 11.80 3.29
CA ASP A 133 -12.32 10.62 2.84
C ASP A 133 -11.85 9.29 3.48
N LEU A 134 -10.68 9.28 4.12
CA LEU A 134 -10.15 8.12 4.86
C LEU A 134 -10.66 8.04 6.29
N PHE A 135 -10.91 9.21 6.90
CA PHE A 135 -11.08 9.34 8.35
C PHE A 135 -12.53 9.30 8.83
N PHE A 136 -13.49 9.24 7.91
CA PHE A 136 -14.89 8.90 8.21
C PHE A 136 -15.19 7.40 8.20
N LEU A 137 -14.16 6.53 8.15
CA LEU A 137 -14.37 5.11 8.38
C LEU A 137 -14.63 4.84 9.87
N PRO A 138 -15.78 4.27 10.22
CA PRO A 138 -16.12 4.02 11.61
C PRO A 138 -15.28 2.90 12.25
N ALA A 139 -14.94 3.08 13.52
CA ALA A 139 -13.92 2.35 14.28
C ALA A 139 -14.13 0.83 14.46
N TYR A 140 -15.22 0.25 13.97
CA TYR A 140 -15.49 -1.18 14.10
C TYR A 140 -14.69 -2.07 13.14
N ALA A 141 -13.86 -1.50 12.27
CA ALA A 141 -13.00 -2.27 11.36
C ALA A 141 -11.72 -2.86 12.01
N ALA A 142 -11.41 -2.50 13.26
CA ALA A 142 -10.26 -3.04 14.00
C ALA A 142 -10.74 -3.95 15.14
N GLY A 143 -11.00 -5.23 14.82
CA GLY A 143 -11.35 -6.25 15.82
C GLY A 143 -10.11 -6.84 16.48
N GLY A 144 -9.88 -6.50 17.75
CA GLY A 144 -8.94 -7.17 18.64
C GLY A 144 -9.64 -7.56 19.94
N ASP A 145 -9.39 -8.76 20.45
CA ASP A 145 -10.11 -9.31 21.61
C ASP A 145 -9.93 -8.51 22.92
N ASP A 146 -8.91 -7.66 23.05
CA ASP A 146 -8.74 -6.73 24.17
C ASP A 146 -9.81 -5.61 24.22
N LEU A 147 -10.40 -5.29 23.07
CA LEU A 147 -11.48 -4.31 22.98
C LEU A 147 -12.75 -4.81 23.69
N LYS A 148 -13.00 -6.13 23.66
CA LYS A 148 -14.15 -6.74 24.36
C LYS A 148 -14.02 -6.63 25.88
N THR A 149 -12.80 -6.64 26.40
CA THR A 149 -12.51 -6.52 27.83
C THR A 149 -12.72 -5.09 28.33
N LEU A 150 -12.41 -4.08 27.50
CA LEU A 150 -12.69 -2.67 27.78
C LEU A 150 -14.17 -2.28 27.58
N LEU A 151 -14.91 -3.03 26.76
CA LEU A 151 -16.27 -2.68 26.36
C LEU A 151 -17.36 -3.05 27.38
N ASN A 152 -17.07 -3.85 28.40
CA ASN A 152 -18.13 -4.59 29.10
C ASN A 152 -18.80 -3.91 30.31
N VAL A 153 -18.74 -2.57 30.47
CA VAL A 153 -19.73 -1.70 31.18
C VAL A 153 -19.25 -0.23 31.35
N ALA A 154 -18.03 0.11 30.95
CA ALA A 154 -17.51 1.50 30.92
C ALA A 154 -17.17 1.99 29.49
N GLY A 155 -17.64 1.25 28.48
CA GLY A 155 -17.10 1.24 27.12
C GLY A 155 -17.41 2.45 26.24
N HIS A 156 -18.43 3.28 26.52
CA HIS A 156 -18.76 4.40 25.63
C HIS A 156 -17.84 5.61 25.83
N ALA A 157 -17.60 6.04 27.07
CA ALA A 157 -16.75 7.20 27.34
C ALA A 157 -15.25 6.93 27.09
N ALA A 158 -14.77 5.72 27.42
CA ALA A 158 -13.40 5.31 27.10
C ALA A 158 -13.19 5.11 25.60
N ASN A 159 -14.22 4.68 24.86
CA ASN A 159 -14.16 4.62 23.41
C ASN A 159 -14.17 6.03 22.79
N ASP A 160 -14.94 6.97 23.35
CA ASP A 160 -14.95 8.37 22.90
C ASP A 160 -13.61 9.07 23.16
N SER A 161 -12.98 8.84 24.32
CA SER A 161 -11.67 9.40 24.64
C SER A 161 -10.56 8.79 23.78
N LEU A 162 -10.55 7.46 23.61
CA LEU A 162 -9.63 6.79 22.70
C LEU A 162 -9.83 7.24 21.25
N ARG A 163 -11.07 7.44 20.82
CA ARG A 163 -11.40 7.99 19.50
C ARG A 163 -10.88 9.41 19.34
N ARG A 164 -11.03 10.27 20.35
CA ARG A 164 -10.44 11.63 20.37
C ARG A 164 -8.92 11.57 20.23
N MET A 165 -8.24 10.69 20.95
CA MET A 165 -6.79 10.55 20.86
C MET A 165 -6.33 10.07 19.48
N LYS A 166 -7.04 9.12 18.87
CA LYS A 166 -6.79 8.71 17.48
C LYS A 166 -6.94 9.88 16.52
N MET A 167 -7.99 10.70 16.68
CA MET A 167 -8.20 11.91 15.86
C MET A 167 -7.09 12.95 16.08
N VAL A 168 -6.69 13.23 17.32
CA VAL A 168 -5.59 14.16 17.63
C VAL A 168 -4.26 13.67 17.06
N ALA A 169 -3.96 12.37 17.16
CA ALA A 169 -2.76 11.79 16.55
C ALA A 169 -2.78 12.00 15.02
N GLN A 170 -3.93 11.79 14.39
CA GLN A 170 -4.12 12.01 12.95
C GLN A 170 -3.92 13.47 12.54
N ASP A 171 -4.53 14.42 13.27
CA ASP A 171 -4.36 15.85 12.99
C ASP A 171 -2.89 16.27 13.11
N ARG A 172 -2.19 15.73 14.10
CA ARG A 172 -0.75 15.95 14.28
C ARG A 172 0.08 15.31 13.17
N MET A 173 -0.28 14.13 12.68
CA MET A 173 0.37 13.54 11.51
C MET A 173 0.24 14.47 10.29
N ILE A 174 -0.96 14.99 10.02
CA ILE A 174 -1.18 15.91 8.89
C ILE A 174 -0.36 17.20 9.08
N TYR A 175 -0.34 17.76 10.30
CA TYR A 175 0.45 18.93 10.62
C TYR A 175 1.95 18.68 10.41
N TYR A 176 2.47 17.52 10.83
CA TYR A 176 3.86 17.14 10.63
C TYR A 176 4.20 17.07 9.14
N LEU A 177 3.37 16.38 8.34
CA LEU A 177 3.59 16.25 6.89
C LEU A 177 3.64 17.61 6.19
N ARG A 178 2.76 18.55 6.59
CA ARG A 178 2.75 19.92 6.05
C ARG A 178 3.95 20.75 6.48
N SER A 179 4.45 20.54 7.70
CA SER A 179 5.63 21.25 8.21
C SER A 179 6.96 20.65 7.72
N HIS A 180 6.95 19.45 7.16
CA HIS A 180 8.13 18.75 6.66
C HIS A 180 8.02 18.41 5.15
N PRO A 181 7.86 19.41 4.26
CA PRO A 181 7.64 19.19 2.82
C PRO A 181 8.86 18.62 2.10
N GLN A 182 10.02 18.50 2.74
CA GLN A 182 11.21 17.85 2.21
C GLN A 182 11.15 16.31 2.29
N THR A 183 10.37 15.77 3.23
CA THR A 183 10.22 14.31 3.42
C THR A 183 9.43 13.69 2.28
N LEU A 184 9.63 12.41 1.99
CA LEU A 184 8.92 11.75 0.89
C LEU A 184 7.41 11.76 1.11
N ALA A 185 6.99 11.46 2.34
CA ALA A 185 5.58 11.53 2.74
C ALA A 185 5.05 12.97 2.70
N GLY A 186 5.82 13.96 3.15
CA GLY A 186 5.44 15.37 3.08
C GLY A 186 5.19 15.84 1.65
N ARG A 187 6.13 15.55 0.73
CA ARG A 187 5.99 15.91 -0.70
C ARG A 187 4.73 15.33 -1.33
N LEU A 188 4.47 14.04 -1.11
CA LEU A 188 3.36 13.32 -1.74
C LEU A 188 2.01 13.59 -1.07
N LEU A 189 1.99 13.63 0.26
CA LEU A 189 0.74 13.59 1.02
C LEU A 189 0.29 14.98 1.48
N ALA A 190 1.19 15.95 1.61
CA ALA A 190 0.82 17.33 1.94
C ALA A 190 0.40 18.15 0.72
N CYS A 191 0.70 17.70 -0.51
CA CYS A 191 0.28 18.40 -1.72
C CYS A 191 -1.23 18.23 -2.00
N PRO A 192 -1.86 19.20 -2.69
CA PRO A 192 -3.24 19.08 -3.12
C PRO A 192 -3.49 17.80 -3.94
N PRO A 193 -4.69 17.20 -3.86
CA PRO A 193 -4.99 15.94 -4.55
C PRO A 193 -4.77 16.01 -6.07
N GLU A 194 -5.10 17.15 -6.66
CA GLU A 194 -4.98 17.40 -8.10
C GLU A 194 -3.53 17.39 -8.59
N GLN A 195 -2.59 17.80 -7.73
CA GLN A 195 -1.17 17.92 -8.07
C GLN A 195 -0.37 16.66 -7.76
N ARG A 196 -0.94 15.73 -7.00
CA ARG A 196 -0.23 14.55 -6.49
C ARG A 196 0.35 13.66 -7.59
N SER A 197 -0.38 13.52 -8.71
CA SER A 197 0.10 12.78 -9.90
C SER A 197 1.37 13.42 -10.48
N GLN A 198 1.40 14.74 -10.60
CA GLN A 198 2.56 15.48 -11.10
C GLN A 198 3.74 15.40 -10.12
N VAL A 199 3.48 15.58 -8.83
CA VAL A 199 4.52 15.48 -7.79
C VAL A 199 5.11 14.07 -7.74
N LEU A 200 4.27 13.04 -7.83
CA LEU A 200 4.70 11.65 -7.92
C LEU A 200 5.56 11.41 -9.16
N GLY A 201 5.15 11.89 -10.33
CA GLY A 201 5.93 11.78 -11.56
C GLY A 201 7.30 12.44 -11.45
N ALA A 202 7.37 13.63 -10.85
CA ALA A 202 8.64 14.33 -10.58
C ALA A 202 9.52 13.58 -9.59
N LEU A 203 8.95 13.00 -8.53
CA LEU A 203 9.68 12.15 -7.58
C LEU A 203 10.25 10.90 -8.25
N LEU A 204 9.44 10.18 -9.03
CA LEU A 204 9.91 9.01 -9.77
C LEU A 204 11.05 9.38 -10.74
N ALA A 205 10.95 10.54 -11.41
CA ALA A 205 12.01 11.06 -12.28
C ALA A 205 13.29 11.45 -11.53
N GLU A 206 13.17 12.04 -10.34
CA GLU A 206 14.31 12.36 -9.47
C GLU A 206 15.03 11.07 -9.03
N LEU A 207 14.27 10.03 -8.67
CA LEU A 207 14.80 8.77 -8.17
C LEU A 207 15.36 7.86 -9.27
N GLY A 208 15.06 8.12 -10.55
CA GLY A 208 15.48 7.27 -11.67
C GLY A 208 14.51 6.12 -11.97
N LEU A 209 13.28 6.20 -11.46
CA LEU A 209 12.21 5.23 -11.74
C LEU A 209 11.45 5.61 -13.01
N THR A 210 12.18 5.80 -14.11
CA THR A 210 11.61 6.14 -15.42
C THR A 210 12.21 5.28 -16.53
N ILE A 211 11.54 5.27 -17.69
CA ILE A 211 11.96 4.44 -18.83
C ILE A 211 13.37 4.82 -19.32
N LYS A 212 13.73 6.11 -19.31
CA LYS A 212 15.08 6.58 -19.72
C LYS A 212 16.20 6.08 -18.81
N ASP A 213 15.87 5.80 -17.56
CA ASP A 213 16.81 5.38 -16.53
C ASP A 213 16.85 3.86 -16.38
N PHE A 214 15.94 3.15 -17.04
CA PHE A 214 15.89 1.69 -17.07
C PHE A 214 17.04 1.10 -17.88
N LYS A 215 17.81 0.20 -17.27
CA LYS A 215 18.98 -0.45 -17.87
C LYS A 215 18.72 -1.88 -18.33
N GLY A 216 17.57 -2.45 -18.00
CA GLY A 216 17.17 -3.79 -18.42
C GLY A 216 16.99 -4.78 -17.26
N LEU A 217 16.89 -6.05 -17.64
CA LEU A 217 16.80 -7.19 -16.73
C LEU A 217 18.18 -7.53 -16.17
N ASP A 218 18.28 -7.63 -14.85
CA ASP A 218 19.51 -8.03 -14.15
C ASP A 218 19.54 -9.54 -13.90
N GLY A 219 18.40 -10.13 -13.49
CA GLY A 219 18.30 -11.55 -13.22
C GLY A 219 16.87 -12.00 -12.95
N CYS A 220 16.64 -13.32 -13.07
CA CYS A 220 15.39 -13.97 -12.71
C CYS A 220 15.74 -15.27 -11.98
N SER A 221 15.33 -15.39 -10.72
CA SER A 221 15.45 -16.63 -9.95
C SER A 221 14.07 -17.23 -9.70
N ILE A 222 13.94 -18.54 -9.89
CA ILE A 222 12.69 -19.28 -9.64
C ILE A 222 12.95 -20.23 -8.49
N HIS A 223 12.07 -20.20 -7.49
CA HIS A 223 12.11 -21.02 -6.29
C HIS A 223 10.79 -21.77 -6.17
N SER A 224 10.84 -23.10 -5.97
CA SER A 224 9.65 -23.90 -5.71
C SER A 224 9.38 -23.90 -4.21
N THR A 225 8.19 -23.44 -3.81
CA THR A 225 7.80 -23.26 -2.40
C THR A 225 7.06 -24.49 -1.84
N GLY A 226 6.89 -25.54 -2.64
CA GLY A 226 6.16 -26.76 -2.29
C GLY A 226 4.64 -26.63 -2.53
N ASN A 227 3.95 -27.77 -2.62
CA ASN A 227 2.50 -27.86 -2.96
C ASN A 227 2.14 -27.18 -4.29
N ASP A 228 2.89 -27.48 -5.37
CA ASP A 228 2.72 -26.91 -6.72
C ASP A 228 2.81 -25.37 -6.80
N ASN A 229 3.31 -24.72 -5.73
CA ASN A 229 3.55 -23.27 -5.72
C ASN A 229 4.97 -22.96 -6.18
N GLU A 230 5.08 -22.01 -7.09
CA GLU A 230 6.35 -21.47 -7.55
C GLU A 230 6.38 -19.97 -7.27
N GLU A 231 7.53 -19.48 -6.80
CA GLU A 231 7.82 -18.07 -6.63
C GLU A 231 8.98 -17.70 -7.55
N ALA A 232 8.89 -16.54 -8.21
CA ALA A 232 9.95 -16.02 -9.04
C ALA A 232 10.32 -14.61 -8.58
N VAL A 233 11.61 -14.32 -8.48
CA VAL A 233 12.11 -12.98 -8.20
C VAL A 233 12.79 -12.45 -9.45
N VAL A 234 12.22 -11.39 -10.02
CA VAL A 234 12.73 -10.73 -11.21
C VAL A 234 13.37 -9.40 -10.81
N SER A 235 14.65 -9.23 -11.14
CA SER A 235 15.44 -8.06 -10.77
C SER A 235 15.62 -7.15 -11.97
N PHE A 236 15.22 -5.89 -11.82
CA PHE A 236 15.33 -4.84 -12.83
C PHE A 236 16.35 -3.80 -12.41
N ARG A 237 17.22 -3.42 -13.34
CA ARG A 237 18.28 -2.42 -13.09
C ARG A 237 17.85 -1.04 -13.56
N PHE A 238 18.04 -0.05 -12.70
CA PHE A 238 17.79 1.36 -12.97
C PHE A 238 19.01 2.18 -12.60
N TYR A 239 19.25 3.27 -13.32
CA TYR A 239 20.22 4.29 -12.95
C TYR A 239 19.51 5.40 -12.17
N SER A 240 20.01 5.78 -11.00
CA SER A 240 19.44 6.91 -10.25
C SER A 240 20.21 8.20 -10.54
N PRO A 241 19.56 9.22 -11.12
CA PRO A 241 20.17 10.54 -11.27
C PRO A 241 20.50 11.21 -9.92
N LYS A 242 19.74 10.87 -8.86
CA LYS A 242 19.92 11.41 -7.51
C LYS A 242 21.23 11.01 -6.87
N VAL A 243 21.55 9.71 -6.89
CA VAL A 243 22.76 9.15 -6.25
C VAL A 243 23.90 8.88 -7.23
N GLY A 244 23.65 9.00 -8.54
CA GLY A 244 24.67 8.81 -9.58
C GLY A 244 25.15 7.36 -9.74
N ARG A 245 24.34 6.38 -9.35
CA ARG A 245 24.65 4.94 -9.42
C ARG A 245 23.46 4.10 -9.82
N ASP A 246 23.75 2.89 -10.28
CA ASP A 246 22.73 1.87 -10.55
C ASP A 246 22.17 1.30 -9.24
N PHE A 247 20.89 0.95 -9.26
CA PHE A 247 20.17 0.29 -8.17
C PHE A 247 19.23 -0.78 -8.73
N LEU A 248 18.83 -1.73 -7.90
CA LEU A 248 18.01 -2.88 -8.30
C LEU A 248 16.61 -2.83 -7.68
N VAL A 249 15.59 -2.98 -8.51
CA VAL A 249 14.20 -3.20 -8.08
C VAL A 249 13.86 -4.66 -8.31
N LYS A 250 13.55 -5.39 -7.23
CA LYS A 250 13.21 -6.81 -7.25
C LYS A 250 11.69 -6.95 -7.13
N ILE A 251 11.09 -7.69 -8.06
CA ILE A 251 9.65 -7.94 -8.10
C ILE A 251 9.42 -9.43 -7.90
N LEU A 252 8.60 -9.77 -6.91
CA LEU A 252 8.16 -11.13 -6.65
C LEU A 252 6.92 -11.45 -7.48
N LEU A 253 6.96 -12.58 -8.15
CA LEU A 253 5.84 -13.21 -8.82
C LEU A 253 5.52 -14.52 -8.13
N LYS A 254 4.24 -14.86 -8.12
CA LYS A 254 3.73 -16.11 -7.58
C LYS A 254 2.97 -16.86 -8.66
N LYS A 255 3.02 -18.18 -8.58
CA LYS A 255 2.24 -19.07 -9.42
C LYS A 255 1.68 -20.20 -8.56
N HIS A 256 0.37 -20.40 -8.66
CA HIS A 256 -0.35 -21.43 -7.95
C HIS A 256 -0.74 -22.55 -8.92
N GLY A 257 -0.01 -23.68 -8.89
CA GLY A 257 -0.27 -24.82 -9.76
C GLY A 257 -0.23 -24.47 -11.25
N TRP A 258 -1.39 -24.51 -11.90
CA TRP A 258 -1.54 -24.29 -13.34
C TRP A 258 -1.96 -22.85 -13.69
N GLU A 259 -2.13 -22.00 -12.68
CA GLU A 259 -2.48 -20.60 -12.87
C GLU A 259 -1.32 -19.83 -13.52
N PRO A 260 -1.61 -18.74 -14.26
CA PRO A 260 -0.59 -17.86 -14.78
C PRO A 260 0.27 -17.25 -13.66
N TRP A 261 1.53 -16.94 -13.95
CA TRP A 261 2.36 -16.11 -13.08
C TRP A 261 1.70 -14.76 -12.82
N GLN A 262 1.66 -14.37 -11.55
CA GLN A 262 1.09 -13.12 -11.06
C GLN A 262 2.14 -12.27 -10.36
N ILE A 263 2.24 -11.01 -10.74
CA ILE A 263 3.03 -9.99 -10.05
C ILE A 263 2.35 -9.73 -8.70
N ALA A 264 3.07 -10.02 -7.62
CA ALA A 264 2.49 -10.04 -6.28
C ALA A 264 3.04 -8.93 -5.36
N ARG A 265 4.33 -8.59 -5.46
CA ARG A 265 4.92 -7.52 -4.63
C ARG A 265 6.26 -7.01 -5.16
N ILE A 266 6.64 -5.81 -4.72
CA ILE A 266 8.04 -5.38 -4.76
C ILE A 266 8.72 -6.00 -3.55
N ASP A 267 9.75 -6.81 -3.77
CA ASP A 267 10.35 -7.63 -2.72
C ASP A 267 11.33 -6.84 -1.83
N ASN A 268 11.97 -5.81 -2.41
CA ASN A 268 13.09 -5.14 -1.79
C ASN A 268 12.88 -3.63 -1.58
N VAL A 269 11.67 -3.22 -1.20
CA VAL A 269 11.33 -1.81 -0.97
C VAL A 269 12.35 -1.11 -0.06
N SER A 270 12.58 -1.61 1.16
CA SER A 270 13.54 -1.00 2.09
C SER A 270 14.97 -0.92 1.53
N GLU A 271 15.39 -1.94 0.78
CA GLU A 271 16.70 -1.99 0.12
C GLU A 271 16.83 -0.89 -0.94
N VAL A 272 15.77 -0.69 -1.76
CA VAL A 272 15.73 0.37 -2.78
C VAL A 272 15.86 1.74 -2.14
N PHE A 273 15.11 2.02 -1.08
CA PHE A 273 15.20 3.32 -0.39
C PHE A 273 16.59 3.54 0.22
N SER A 274 17.20 2.51 0.79
CA SER A 274 18.58 2.56 1.30
C SER A 274 19.60 2.84 0.18
N GLN A 275 19.50 2.15 -0.97
CA GLN A 275 20.37 2.39 -2.13
C GLN A 275 20.22 3.81 -2.71
N LEU A 276 19.03 4.40 -2.59
CA LEU A 276 18.69 5.77 -2.99
C LEU A 276 18.98 6.83 -1.92
N GLU A 277 19.59 6.45 -0.79
CA GLU A 277 19.94 7.33 0.32
C GLU A 277 18.72 8.09 0.89
N LEU A 278 17.59 7.39 0.95
CA LEU A 278 16.34 7.88 1.52
C LEU A 278 16.12 7.25 2.90
N ASP A 279 16.15 8.08 3.96
CA ASP A 279 15.83 7.66 5.33
C ASP A 279 14.32 7.62 5.57
N TYR A 280 13.60 6.80 4.80
CA TYR A 280 12.14 6.73 4.90
C TYR A 280 11.68 6.16 6.25
N GLU A 281 12.41 5.20 6.82
CA GLU A 281 12.08 4.63 8.13
C GLU A 281 12.22 5.67 9.24
N GLY A 282 13.32 6.43 9.24
CA GLY A 282 13.53 7.55 10.16
C GLY A 282 12.47 8.63 10.02
N GLU A 283 12.08 8.97 8.78
CA GLU A 283 10.97 9.90 8.50
C GLU A 283 9.64 9.41 9.10
N ILE A 284 9.29 8.13 8.94
CA ILE A 284 8.08 7.56 9.52
C ILE A 284 8.17 7.50 11.05
N HIS A 285 9.31 7.12 11.62
CA HIS A 285 9.49 7.13 13.08
C HIS A 285 9.34 8.53 13.66
N ALA A 286 9.88 9.56 13.00
CA ALA A 286 9.73 10.94 13.43
C ALA A 286 8.27 11.41 13.38
N LEU A 287 7.56 11.08 12.29
CA LEU A 287 6.12 11.32 12.15
C LEU A 287 5.32 10.66 13.29
N MET A 288 5.61 9.40 13.62
CA MET A 288 4.89 8.67 14.69
C MET A 288 5.19 9.22 16.08
N ARG A 289 6.45 9.58 16.37
CA ARG A 289 6.77 10.20 17.66
C ARG A 289 6.08 11.55 17.83
N PHE A 290 6.11 12.38 16.78
CA PHE A 290 5.45 13.67 16.82
C PHE A 290 3.94 13.54 17.00
N SER A 291 3.30 12.61 16.30
CA SER A 291 1.85 12.45 16.38
C SER A 291 1.38 12.00 17.77
N LEU A 292 2.19 11.19 18.45
CA LEU A 292 1.88 10.61 19.75
C LEU A 292 2.47 11.37 20.93
N ASP A 293 3.15 12.50 20.69
CA ASP A 293 3.86 13.23 21.73
C ASP A 293 2.93 13.67 22.87
N GLY A 294 3.33 13.42 24.12
CA GLY A 294 2.53 13.71 25.31
C GLY A 294 1.26 12.85 25.49
N MET A 295 0.95 11.91 24.60
CA MET A 295 -0.19 10.99 24.78
C MET A 295 0.09 10.00 25.90
N ASN A 296 -0.78 9.98 26.89
CA ASN A 296 -0.67 9.08 28.03
C ASN A 296 -2.05 8.64 28.52
N GLN A 297 -2.06 7.54 29.27
CA GLN A 297 -3.28 6.92 29.77
C GLN A 297 -3.99 7.75 30.84
N ARG A 298 -3.29 8.66 31.54
CA ARG A 298 -3.88 9.43 32.66
C ARG A 298 -5.07 10.28 32.23
N GLY A 299 -5.03 10.88 31.04
CA GLY A 299 -6.17 11.64 30.51
C GLY A 299 -7.39 10.77 30.25
N VAL A 300 -7.19 9.52 29.80
CA VAL A 300 -8.28 8.53 29.64
C VAL A 300 -8.82 8.10 31.01
N ASP A 301 -7.92 7.84 31.95
CA ASP A 301 -8.28 7.40 33.30
C ASP A 301 -9.03 8.49 34.08
N GLU A 302 -8.62 9.77 33.96
CA GLU A 302 -9.29 10.92 34.57
C GLU A 302 -10.71 11.11 34.02
N GLU A 303 -10.88 11.06 32.69
CA GLU A 303 -12.21 11.10 32.07
C GLU A 303 -13.06 9.90 32.48
N MET A 304 -12.48 8.70 32.54
CA MET A 304 -13.16 7.49 33.00
C MET A 304 -13.60 7.61 34.46
N THR A 305 -12.76 8.20 35.31
CA THR A 305 -13.07 8.43 36.72
C THR A 305 -14.19 9.46 36.87
N SER A 306 -14.16 10.53 36.07
CA SER A 306 -15.25 11.52 36.02
C SER A 306 -16.58 10.88 35.60
N VAL A 307 -16.57 10.05 34.57
CA VAL A 307 -17.77 9.33 34.09
C VAL A 307 -18.24 8.30 35.10
N LYS A 308 -17.33 7.58 35.76
CA LYS A 308 -17.64 6.66 36.85
C LYS A 308 -18.34 7.35 38.02
N GLU A 309 -17.90 8.56 38.36
CA GLU A 309 -18.50 9.39 39.40
C GLU A 309 -19.85 9.99 38.95
N GLU A 310 -19.99 10.37 37.69
CA GLU A 310 -21.26 10.84 37.10
C GLU A 310 -22.32 9.72 37.07
N LEU A 311 -21.92 8.50 36.69
CA LEU A 311 -22.77 7.30 36.71
C LEU A 311 -23.17 6.91 38.15
N ARG A 312 -22.29 7.10 39.13
CA ARG A 312 -22.60 6.89 40.56
C ARG A 312 -23.60 7.90 41.12
N ARG A 313 -23.60 9.14 40.62
CA ARG A 313 -24.54 10.20 41.02
C ARG A 313 -25.93 10.03 40.42
N ASN A 314 -26.02 9.42 39.23
CA ASN A 314 -27.29 9.25 38.54
C ASN A 314 -28.10 8.07 39.15
N GLN A 315 -29.19 8.39 39.86
CA GLN A 315 -29.97 7.42 40.64
C GLN A 315 -30.58 6.27 39.79
N GLY A 316 -30.86 6.52 38.50
CA GLY A 316 -31.39 5.51 37.59
C GLY A 316 -30.38 4.41 37.23
N THR A 317 -29.09 4.72 37.23
CA THR A 317 -28.02 3.78 36.85
C THR A 317 -27.63 2.86 37.99
N LYS A 318 -27.75 3.33 39.25
CA LYS A 318 -27.56 2.50 40.46
C LYS A 318 -28.49 1.29 40.48
N ALA A 319 -29.76 1.48 40.12
CA ALA A 319 -30.75 0.40 40.07
C ALA A 319 -30.45 -0.64 38.96
N ILE A 320 -29.79 -0.24 37.88
CA ILE A 320 -29.40 -1.12 36.77
C ILE A 320 -28.11 -1.88 37.11
N LEU A 321 -27.12 -1.20 37.71
CA LEU A 321 -25.87 -1.79 38.16
C LEU A 321 -26.07 -2.84 39.27
N ASP A 322 -26.96 -2.58 40.23
CA ASP A 322 -27.33 -3.53 41.28
C ASP A 322 -28.08 -4.76 40.72
N ARG A 323 -28.91 -4.59 39.68
CA ARG A 323 -29.56 -5.71 38.97
C ARG A 323 -28.59 -6.58 38.19
N LEU A 324 -27.48 -6.02 37.70
CA LEU A 324 -26.48 -6.73 36.89
C LEU A 324 -25.31 -7.33 37.70
N LYS A 325 -25.28 -7.13 39.03
CA LYS A 325 -24.20 -7.62 39.94
C LYS A 325 -22.78 -7.21 39.54
N ILE A 326 -22.61 -6.09 38.85
CA ILE A 326 -21.30 -5.60 38.44
C ILE A 326 -20.73 -4.74 39.58
N LYS A 327 -19.62 -5.19 40.19
CA LYS A 327 -18.86 -4.38 41.15
C LYS A 327 -17.98 -3.40 40.38
N LEU A 328 -18.20 -2.10 40.64
CA LEU A 328 -17.39 -0.99 40.14
C LEU A 328 -16.03 -0.90 40.82
#